data_AF-A0A2N1HVG0-F1
#
_entry.id   AF-A0A2N1HVG0-F1
#
_cell.length_a   1.000
_cell.length_b   1.000
_cell.length_c   1.000
_cell.angle_alpha   90.00
_cell.angle_beta   90.00
_cell.angle_gamma   90.00
#
_symmetry.space_group_name_H-M   'P 1'
#
loop_
_entity.id
_entity.type
_entity.pdbx_description
1 polymer ?
#
loop_
_entity_poly.entity_id
_entity_poly.type
_entity_poly.pdbx_seq_one_letter_code
_entity_poly.pdbx_strand_id
1 'polypeptide(L)' 'MSFLACFENLEDSRIDNNKHYDLLDIIFLTMSAVLSGVKGWKAIQIFGVAQLERLREFRGIANGSNG' A
#
# COMPACT_ATOMS: atom_id res chain seq x y z
N MET A 1 -18.32 7.87 1.37
CA MET A 1 -17.64 6.68 0.83
C MET A 1 -16.15 6.97 0.80
N SER A 2 -15.35 6.26 1.61
CA SER A 2 -13.88 6.39 1.58
C SER A 2 -13.30 5.47 0.52
N PHE A 3 -12.14 5.83 -0.02
CA PHE A 3 -11.41 5.02 -1.00
C PHE A 3 -11.19 3.59 -0.51
N LEU A 4 -10.80 3.42 0.76
CA LEU A 4 -10.53 2.12 1.37
C LEU A 4 -11.78 1.24 1.46
N ALA A 5 -12.94 1.81 1.78
CA ALA A 5 -14.21 1.06 1.86
C ALA A 5 -14.63 0.46 0.51
N CYS A 6 -14.15 1.00 -0.62
CA CYS A 6 -14.41 0.43 -1.94
C CYS A 6 -13.69 -0.91 -2.16
N PHE A 7 -12.60 -1.15 -1.42
CA PHE A 7 -11.74 -2.33 -1.57
C PHE A 7 -11.73 -3.23 -0.33
N GLU A 8 -12.50 -2.91 0.72
CA GLU A 8 -12.61 -3.73 1.94
C GLU A 8 -13.11 -5.16 1.66
N ASN A 9 -13.98 -5.34 0.66
CA ASN A 9 -14.50 -6.65 0.24
C ASN A 9 -13.64 -7.34 -0.83
N LEU A 10 -12.46 -6.80 -1.17
CA LEU A 10 -11.61 -7.41 -2.18
C LEU A 10 -10.92 -8.65 -1.61
N GLU A 11 -11.22 -9.80 -2.17
CA GLU A 11 -10.66 -11.08 -1.74
C GLU A 11 -9.16 -11.16 -2.09
N ASP A 12 -8.33 -11.32 -1.06
CA ASP A 12 -6.88 -11.41 -1.22
C ASP A 12 -6.46 -12.82 -1.64
N SER A 13 -6.47 -13.05 -2.95
CA SER A 13 -6.04 -14.30 -3.60
C SER A 13 -4.53 -14.57 -3.51
N ARG A 14 -3.73 -13.69 -2.89
CA ARG A 14 -2.29 -13.92 -2.72
C ARG A 14 -2.06 -15.06 -1.73
N ILE A 15 -1.09 -15.90 -2.02
CA ILE A 15 -0.65 -16.99 -1.14
C ILE A 15 -0.17 -16.39 0.19
N ASP A 16 -0.76 -16.83 1.31
CA ASP A 16 -0.52 -16.29 2.67
C ASP A 16 0.97 -16.23 3.05
N ASN A 17 1.77 -17.16 2.54
CA ASN A 17 3.20 -17.27 2.86
C ASN A 17 4.07 -16.11 2.31
N ASN A 18 3.48 -15.14 1.58
CA ASN A 18 4.18 -13.97 1.06
C ASN A 18 3.49 -12.63 1.37
N LYS A 19 2.55 -12.60 2.33
CA LYS A 19 1.83 -11.38 2.72
C LYS A 19 2.63 -10.54 3.72
N HIS A 20 3.70 -9.90 3.24
CA HIS A 20 4.45 -8.91 4.03
C HIS A 20 3.74 -7.54 4.10
N TYR A 21 2.81 -7.31 3.17
CA TYR A 21 2.07 -6.05 3.03
C TYR A 21 0.59 -6.33 2.79
N ASP A 22 -0.25 -5.54 3.45
CA ASP A 22 -1.70 -5.56 3.29
C ASP A 22 -2.10 -5.25 1.83
N LEU A 23 -3.14 -5.92 1.33
CA LEU A 23 -3.60 -5.74 -0.05
C LEU A 23 -4.03 -4.29 -0.30
N LEU A 24 -4.68 -3.69 0.69
CA LEU A 24 -5.09 -2.29 0.65
C LEU A 24 -3.89 -1.34 0.54
N ASP A 25 -2.76 -1.65 1.19
CA ASP A 25 -1.53 -0.86 1.05
C ASP A 25 -0.97 -0.88 -0.36
N ILE A 26 -0.94 -2.07 -0.96
CA ILE A 26 -0.42 -2.24 -2.31
C ILE A 26 -1.30 -1.49 -3.32
N ILE A 27 -2.62 -1.58 -3.16
CA ILE A 27 -3.57 -0.86 -4.02
C ILE A 27 -3.42 0.65 -3.85
N PHE A 28 -3.34 1.12 -2.61
CA PHE A 28 -3.16 2.55 -2.31
C PHE A 28 -1.84 3.09 -2.85
N LEU A 29 -0.74 2.36 -2.66
CA LEU A 29 0.57 2.70 -3.21
C LEU A 29 0.53 2.77 -4.74
N THR A 30 -0.05 1.74 -5.37
CA THR A 30 -0.12 1.65 -6.84
C THR A 30 -0.93 2.80 -7.42
N MET A 31 -2.08 3.13 -6.82
CA MET A 31 -2.87 4.28 -7.26
C MET A 31 -2.16 5.62 -7.02
N SER A 32 -1.48 5.79 -5.88
CA SER A 32 -0.70 6.99 -5.60
C SER A 32 0.44 7.19 -6.61
N ALA A 33 1.10 6.09 -7.01
CA ALA A 33 2.14 6.12 -8.03
C ALA A 33 1.56 6.45 -9.42
N VAL A 34 0.44 5.84 -9.80
CA VAL A 34 -0.23 6.11 -11.09
C VAL A 34 -0.70 7.57 -11.17
N LEU A 35 -1.30 8.10 -10.10
CA LEU A 35 -1.71 9.50 -10.01
C LEU A 35 -0.52 10.48 -10.07
N SER A 36 0.64 10.04 -9.58
CA SER A 36 1.90 10.80 -9.68
C SER A 36 2.58 10.68 -11.06
N GLY A 37 1.93 10.02 -12.03
CA GLY A 37 2.45 9.83 -13.38
C GLY A 37 3.54 8.75 -13.50
N VAL A 38 3.74 7.96 -12.44
CA VAL A 38 4.74 6.88 -12.43
C VAL A 38 4.25 5.71 -13.30
N LYS A 39 5.14 5.21 -14.16
CA LYS A 39 4.83 4.10 -15.07
C LYS A 39 5.79 2.94 -14.86
N GLY A 40 5.23 1.73 -14.77
CA GLY A 40 5.98 0.48 -14.66
C GLY A 40 6.27 0.06 -13.21
N TRP A 41 6.33 -1.25 -13.02
CA TRP A 41 6.43 -1.88 -11.69
C TRP A 41 7.66 -1.44 -10.90
N LYS A 42 8.82 -1.33 -11.55
CA LYS A 42 10.07 -0.91 -10.91
C LYS A 42 9.99 0.52 -10.38
N ALA A 43 9.35 1.42 -11.12
CA ALA A 43 9.20 2.80 -10.72
C ALA A 43 8.18 2.95 -9.59
N ILE A 44 7.12 2.14 -9.57
CA ILE A 44 6.17 2.06 -8.45
C ILE A 44 6.87 1.59 -7.17
N GLN A 45 7.74 0.58 -7.27
CA GLN A 45 8.54 0.12 -6.14
C GLN A 45 9.45 1.23 -5.59
N ILE A 46 10.14 1.97 -6.47
CA ILE A 46 10.99 3.11 -6.09
C ILE A 46 10.15 4.22 -5.44
N PHE A 47 8.99 4.53 -6.01
CA PHE A 47 8.05 5.50 -5.46
C PHE A 47 7.57 5.09 -4.07
N GLY A 48 7.25 3.80 -3.86
CA GLY A 48 6.82 3.29 -2.56
C GLY A 48 7.91 3.34 -1.49
N VAL A 49 9.17 3.10 -1.86
CA VAL A 49 10.30 3.27 -0.94
C VAL A 49 10.52 4.76 -0.64
N ALA A 50 10.44 5.64 -1.64
CA ALA A 50 10.63 7.08 -1.47
C ALA A 50 9.51 7.74 -0.65
N GLN A 51 8.28 7.23 -0.75
CA GLN A 51 7.10 7.76 -0.07
C GLN A 51 6.72 6.93 1.17
N LEU A 52 7.56 5.98 1.58
CA LEU A 52 7.30 5.06 2.69
C LEU A 52 6.99 5.79 4.00
N GLU A 53 7.71 6.88 4.27
CA GLU A 53 7.49 7.71 5.48
C GLU A 53 6.11 8.37 5.46
N ARG A 54 5.70 8.93 4.31
CA ARG A 54 4.35 9.50 4.13
C ARG A 54 3.25 8.46 4.19
N LEU A 55 3.48 7.26 3.66
CA LEU A 55 2.53 6.15 3.73
C LEU A 55 2.32 5.66 5.17
N ARG A 56 3.40 5.63 5.97
CA ARG A 56 3.34 5.31 7.41
C ARG A 56 2.51 6.32 8.19
N GLU A 57 2.67 7.62 7.90
CA GLU A 57 1.87 8.69 8.48
C GLU A 57 0.39 8.59 8.09
N PHE A 58 0.09 8.27 6.83
CA PHE A 58 -1.29 8.20 6.32
C PHE A 58 -2.11 7.04 6.87
N ARG A 59 -1.50 5.87 7.08
CA ARG A 59 -2.19 4.70 7.66
C ARG A 59 -2.26 4.79 9.20
N GLY A 60 -1.51 5.71 9.83
CA GLY A 60 -1.31 5.65 11.27
C GLY A 60 -0.74 4.29 11.63
N ILE A 61 0.33 3.87 10.94
CA ILE A 61 1.08 2.68 11.35
C ILE A 61 1.72 3.08 12.66
N ALA A 62 1.00 2.85 13.76
CA ALA A 62 1.60 2.61 15.04
C ALA A 62 2.71 1.61 14.74
N ASN A 63 3.94 2.10 14.83
CA ASN A 63 5.13 1.27 14.81
C ASN A 63 4.82 0.02 15.62
N GLY A 64 5.14 -1.14 15.04
CA GLY A 64 4.74 -2.44 15.56
C GLY A 64 4.81 -2.48 17.07
N SER A 65 3.83 -3.14 17.68
CA SER A 65 3.82 -3.53 19.09
C SER A 65 5.24 -3.71 19.63
N ASN A 66 5.76 -2.67 20.28
CA ASN A 66 6.79 -2.85 21.28
C ASN A 66 6.07 -3.53 22.44
N GLY A 67 6.48 -4.75 22.76
CA GLY A 67 6.37 -5.36 24.09
C GLY A 67 4.97 -5.46 24.70
#